data_AF-A0A3T1D6Q1-F1
#
_entry.id   AF-A0A3T1D6Q1-F1
#
_cell.length_a   1.000
_cell.length_b   1.000
_cell.length_c   1.000
_cell.angle_alpha   90.00
_cell.angle_beta   90.00
_cell.angle_gamma   90.00
#
_symmetry.space_group_name_H-M   'P 1'
#
loop_
_entity.id
_entity.type
_entity.pdbx_description
1 polymer ?
#
loop_
_entity_poly.entity_id
_entity_poly.type
_entity_poly.pdbx_seq_one_letter_code
_entity_poly.pdbx_strand_id
1 'polypeptide(L)'
;MNEHIEPELNCYYHPSINAHQKCVQCNKILCERCVHDDHRDYCWSCGLAYMNGDLPKKRKVFKIPARLSFIKKKSFLLSCAALIFILCAFIFIRLWPDIQLKQEMTEVQFNDIHLFMNRQEVGKLYGLGSDKTEGCFGCELNFIFPKLKLSGRYSETLGGNSSVGMINTNPQVKMLTTADSSNNVFGIRVGDTLEKADRLLEDKGFTKEGPNYHYVKGLYYIDLWYDDGKSTISSLTIGYRVKGDERIVY
;
A
#
# COMPACT_ATOMS: atom_id res chain seq x y z
N MET A 1 32.01 -17.86 -70.52
CA MET A 1 31.56 -16.54 -70.04
C MET A 1 30.53 -16.05 -71.04
N ASN A 2 29.25 -16.05 -70.67
CA ASN A 2 28.21 -15.46 -71.49
C ASN A 2 28.08 -14.01 -71.04
N GLU A 3 28.54 -13.07 -71.86
CA GLU A 3 28.24 -11.66 -71.68
C GLU A 3 26.73 -11.50 -71.87
N HIS A 4 26.03 -11.15 -70.79
CA HIS A 4 24.65 -10.70 -70.88
C HIS A 4 24.67 -9.35 -71.61
N ILE A 5 24.35 -9.39 -72.90
CA ILE A 5 24.07 -8.19 -73.68
C ILE A 5 22.72 -7.68 -73.19
N GLU A 6 22.73 -6.71 -72.29
CA GLU A 6 21.51 -5.97 -71.94
C GLU A 6 21.02 -5.25 -73.21
N PRO A 7 19.73 -5.34 -73.56
CA PRO A 7 19.20 -4.68 -74.75
C PRO A 7 19.44 -3.18 -74.63
N GLU A 8 20.17 -2.61 -75.59
CA GLU A 8 20.39 -1.15 -75.64
C GLU A 8 19.05 -0.44 -75.72
N LEU A 9 18.68 0.23 -74.62
CA LEU A 9 17.47 1.02 -74.54
C LEU A 9 17.71 2.35 -75.24
N ASN A 10 17.13 2.53 -76.42
CA ASN A 10 17.23 3.77 -77.18
C ASN A 10 16.28 4.85 -76.68
N CYS A 11 16.66 6.11 -76.86
CA CYS A 11 15.83 7.25 -76.48
C CYS A 11 14.54 7.26 -77.30
N TYR A 12 13.41 7.48 -76.62
CA TYR A 12 12.08 7.54 -77.25
C TYR A 12 12.00 8.55 -78.41
N TYR A 13 12.71 9.68 -78.30
CA TYR A 13 12.71 10.74 -79.31
C TYR A 13 13.89 10.65 -80.29
N HIS A 14 14.95 9.94 -79.92
CA HIS A 14 16.17 9.78 -80.72
C HIS A 14 16.58 8.30 -80.74
N PRO A 15 15.99 7.47 -81.62
CA PRO A 15 16.21 6.03 -81.63
C PRO A 15 17.66 5.60 -81.90
N SER A 16 18.50 6.51 -82.40
CA SER A 16 19.93 6.29 -82.65
C SER A 16 20.83 6.72 -81.47
N ILE A 17 20.26 7.14 -80.33
CA ILE A 17 20.98 7.60 -79.15
C ILE A 17 20.58 6.75 -77.96
N ASN A 18 21.57 6.22 -77.23
CA ASN A 18 21.36 5.45 -76.01
C ASN A 18 20.66 6.30 -74.95
N ALA A 19 19.66 5.71 -74.29
CA ALA A 19 18.92 6.34 -73.23
C ALA A 19 19.61 6.14 -71.88
N HIS A 20 19.51 7.14 -71.01
CA HIS A 20 20.16 7.13 -69.70
C HIS A 20 19.16 6.99 -68.54
N GLN A 21 17.90 7.36 -68.76
CA GLN A 21 16.92 7.41 -67.68
C GLN A 21 15.47 7.35 -68.18
N LYS A 22 14.54 7.12 -67.25
CA LYS A 22 13.11 7.00 -67.52
C LYS A 22 12.33 8.12 -66.84
N CYS A 23 11.45 8.80 -67.57
CA CYS A 23 10.60 9.84 -67.01
C CYS A 23 9.65 9.26 -65.94
N VAL A 24 9.66 9.84 -64.74
CA VAL A 24 8.83 9.38 -63.60
C VAL A 24 7.33 9.55 -63.84
N GLN A 25 6.92 10.45 -64.73
CA GLN A 25 5.51 10.72 -65.02
C GLN A 25 4.97 9.88 -66.17
N CYS A 26 5.62 9.89 -67.34
CA CYS A 26 5.12 9.23 -68.55
C CYS A 26 5.85 7.93 -68.89
N ASN A 27 6.84 7.52 -68.10
CA ASN A 27 7.61 6.28 -68.30
C ASN A 27 8.41 6.19 -69.62
N LYS A 28 8.54 7.27 -70.38
CA LYS A 28 9.39 7.32 -71.58
C LYS A 28 10.87 7.26 -71.20
N ILE A 29 11.67 6.53 -71.99
CA ILE A 29 13.12 6.40 -71.81
C ILE A 29 13.81 7.51 -72.62
N LEU A 30 14.77 8.21 -72.02
CA LEU A 30 15.30 9.49 -72.51
C LEU A 30 16.83 9.47 -72.55
N CYS A 31 17.41 10.04 -73.62
CA CYS A 31 18.81 10.47 -73.61
C CYS A 31 18.95 11.78 -72.82
N GLU A 32 20.17 12.16 -72.44
CA GLU A 32 20.45 13.38 -71.66
C GLU A 32 19.82 14.65 -72.25
N ARG A 33 19.79 14.78 -73.59
CA ARG A 33 19.20 15.94 -74.28
C ARG A 33 17.68 16.06 -74.18
N CYS A 34 16.98 14.98 -73.83
CA CYS A 34 15.51 14.97 -73.73
C CYS A 34 15.01 15.12 -72.29
N VAL A 35 15.94 15.21 -71.35
CA VAL A 35 15.70 15.44 -69.93
C VAL A 35 15.44 16.92 -69.69
N HIS A 36 14.54 17.27 -68.79
CA HIS A 36 14.35 18.66 -68.40
C HIS A 36 15.54 19.14 -67.53
N ASP A 37 16.13 20.28 -67.85
CA ASP A 37 17.38 20.75 -67.25
C ASP A 37 17.29 20.89 -65.72
N ASP A 38 16.25 21.57 -65.22
CA ASP A 38 16.05 21.81 -63.78
C ASP A 38 15.39 20.63 -63.04
N HIS A 39 14.80 19.69 -63.77
CA HIS A 39 13.96 18.63 -63.22
C HIS A 39 14.30 17.30 -63.88
N ARG A 40 15.49 16.80 -63.56
CA ARG A 40 16.10 15.66 -64.26
C ARG A 40 15.27 14.38 -64.22
N ASP A 41 14.32 14.20 -63.31
CA ASP A 41 13.44 13.02 -63.29
C ASP A 41 12.34 13.03 -64.38
N TYR A 42 12.23 14.09 -65.18
CA TYR A 42 11.16 14.29 -66.16
C TYR A 42 11.69 14.47 -67.58
N CYS A 43 10.88 14.07 -68.58
CA CYS A 43 11.11 14.56 -69.95
C CYS A 43 10.78 16.05 -70.03
N TRP A 44 11.29 16.73 -71.05
CA TRP A 44 11.08 18.17 -71.23
C TRP A 44 9.60 18.58 -71.08
N SER A 45 8.67 17.90 -71.75
CA SER A 45 7.23 18.22 -71.66
C SER A 45 6.63 18.00 -70.26
N CYS A 46 7.01 16.91 -69.57
CA CYS A 46 6.52 16.66 -68.22
C CYS A 46 7.16 17.59 -67.18
N GLY A 47 8.42 17.98 -67.38
CA GLY A 47 9.11 18.96 -66.54
C GLY A 47 8.46 20.34 -66.65
N LEU A 48 8.09 20.77 -67.86
CA LEU A 48 7.37 22.02 -68.08
C LEU A 48 5.99 22.01 -67.40
N ALA A 49 5.22 20.92 -67.56
CA ALA A 49 3.93 20.75 -66.88
C ALA A 49 4.08 20.72 -65.35
N TYR A 50 5.19 20.19 -64.82
CA TYR A 50 5.50 20.24 -63.41
C TYR A 50 5.77 21.67 -62.92
N MET A 51 6.54 22.46 -63.69
CA MET A 51 6.81 23.87 -63.35
C MET A 51 5.56 24.74 -63.39
N ASN A 52 4.65 24.47 -64.33
CA ASN A 52 3.37 25.16 -64.44
C ASN A 52 2.37 24.76 -63.33
N GLY A 53 2.66 23.71 -62.56
CA GLY A 53 1.76 23.21 -61.51
C GLY A 53 0.64 22.31 -62.05
N ASP A 54 0.67 21.94 -63.32
CA ASP A 54 -0.31 21.06 -63.96
C ASP A 54 -0.19 19.60 -63.48
N LEU A 55 0.97 19.23 -62.92
CA LEU A 55 1.19 17.91 -62.34
C LEU A 55 1.02 17.92 -60.81
N PRO A 56 0.28 16.94 -60.24
CA PRO A 56 0.13 16.84 -58.80
C PRO A 56 1.50 16.56 -58.16
N LYS A 57 1.94 17.45 -57.26
CA LYS A 57 3.15 17.23 -56.45
C LYS A 57 2.98 15.93 -55.66
N LYS A 58 3.71 14.86 -56.04
CA LYS A 58 3.70 13.60 -55.29
C LYS A 58 4.10 13.89 -53.84
N ARG A 59 3.12 13.88 -52.92
CA ARG A 59 3.41 13.96 -51.48
C ARG A 59 4.33 12.80 -51.14
N LYS A 60 5.52 13.07 -50.61
CA LYS A 60 6.41 12.03 -50.06
C LYS A 60 5.65 11.33 -48.93
N VAL A 61 5.05 10.18 -49.21
CA VAL A 61 4.42 9.35 -48.19
C VAL A 61 5.56 8.74 -47.39
N PHE A 62 5.82 9.29 -46.20
CA PHE A 62 6.75 8.71 -45.23
C PHE A 62 6.25 7.31 -44.86
N LYS A 63 6.82 6.28 -45.49
CA LYS A 63 6.58 4.89 -45.09
C LYS A 63 7.29 4.66 -43.75
N ILE A 64 6.56 4.79 -42.64
CA ILE A 64 7.04 4.38 -41.32
C ILE A 64 7.25 2.85 -41.37
N PRO A 65 8.47 2.33 -41.15
CA PRO A 65 8.72 0.90 -41.25
C PRO A 65 7.96 0.15 -40.14
N ALA A 66 7.25 -0.92 -40.54
CA ALA A 66 6.34 -1.70 -39.70
C ALA A 66 6.99 -2.37 -38.46
N ARG A 67 8.32 -2.36 -38.34
CA ARG A 67 9.03 -2.94 -37.17
C ARG A 67 8.91 -2.11 -35.88
N LEU A 68 8.57 -0.82 -35.96
CA LEU A 68 8.46 0.06 -34.78
C LEU A 68 7.14 -0.09 -34.00
N SER A 69 6.10 -0.69 -34.59
CA SER A 69 4.81 -0.88 -33.92
C SER A 69 4.77 -2.10 -33.00
N PHE A 70 5.61 -3.12 -33.26
CA PHE A 70 5.63 -4.37 -32.48
C PHE A 70 6.39 -4.24 -31.16
N ILE A 71 7.48 -3.47 -31.13
CA ILE A 71 8.30 -3.26 -29.92
C ILE A 71 7.54 -2.42 -28.88
N LYS A 72 6.72 -1.46 -29.32
CA LYS A 72 5.93 -0.61 -28.41
C LYS A 72 4.86 -1.38 -27.63
N LYS A 73 4.25 -2.43 -28.21
CA LYS A 73 3.17 -3.19 -27.54
C LYS A 73 3.68 -4.08 -26.40
N LYS A 74 4.84 -4.73 -26.57
CA LYS A 74 5.43 -5.57 -25.51
C LYS A 74 5.96 -4.74 -24.34
N SER A 75 6.56 -3.58 -24.63
CA SER A 75 7.02 -2.66 -23.58
C SER A 75 5.87 -2.10 -22.75
N PHE A 76 4.73 -1.79 -23.39
CA PHE A 76 3.56 -1.26 -22.70
C PHE A 76 2.93 -2.26 -21.71
N LEU A 77 2.79 -3.53 -22.11
CA LEU A 77 2.22 -4.57 -21.24
C LEU A 77 3.08 -4.83 -19.99
N LEU A 78 4.41 -4.83 -20.14
CA LEU A 78 5.35 -4.99 -19.02
C LEU A 78 5.23 -3.82 -18.02
N SER A 79 5.13 -2.58 -18.52
CA SER A 79 4.93 -1.41 -17.67
C SER A 79 3.62 -1.46 -16.89
N CYS A 80 2.51 -1.88 -17.52
CA CYS A 80 1.23 -2.04 -16.84
C CYS A 80 1.28 -3.11 -15.74
N ALA A 81 1.91 -4.27 -16.01
CA ALA A 81 2.04 -5.35 -15.03
C ALA A 81 2.87 -4.92 -13.81
N ALA A 82 3.97 -4.19 -14.01
CA ALA A 82 4.79 -3.67 -12.93
C ALA A 82 4.01 -2.68 -12.04
N LEU A 83 3.19 -1.81 -12.66
CA LEU A 83 2.40 -0.81 -11.93
C LEU A 83 1.29 -1.46 -11.10
N ILE A 84 0.64 -2.51 -11.63
CA ILE A 84 -0.33 -3.33 -10.88
C ILE A 84 0.36 -4.01 -9.69
N PHE A 85 1.54 -4.59 -9.90
CA PHE A 85 2.27 -5.26 -8.82
C PHE A 85 2.65 -4.29 -7.68
N ILE A 86 3.11 -3.08 -8.01
CA ILE A 86 3.42 -2.03 -7.03
C ILE A 86 2.16 -1.62 -6.27
N LEU A 87 1.02 -1.44 -6.95
CA LEU A 87 -0.26 -1.11 -6.31
C LEU A 87 -0.72 -2.23 -5.38
N CYS A 88 -0.66 -3.50 -5.81
CA CYS A 88 -0.99 -4.64 -4.97
C CYS A 88 -0.08 -4.72 -3.74
N ALA A 89 1.23 -4.54 -3.89
CA ALA A 89 2.16 -4.54 -2.77
C ALA A 89 1.86 -3.39 -1.79
N PHE A 90 1.52 -2.20 -2.29
CA PHE A 90 1.16 -1.06 -1.44
C PHE A 90 -0.15 -1.30 -0.68
N ILE A 91 -1.15 -1.88 -1.33
CA ILE A 91 -2.42 -2.29 -0.70
C ILE A 91 -2.15 -3.36 0.36
N PHE A 92 -1.31 -4.35 0.06
CA PHE A 92 -0.93 -5.41 0.98
C PHE A 92 -0.22 -4.84 2.22
N ILE A 93 0.80 -3.99 2.05
CA ILE A 93 1.51 -3.32 3.16
C ILE A 93 0.54 -2.47 4.01
N ARG A 94 -0.42 -1.79 3.38
CA ARG A 94 -1.43 -0.99 4.10
C ARG A 94 -2.46 -1.82 4.86
N LEU A 95 -2.78 -3.01 4.37
CA LEU A 95 -3.78 -3.90 4.97
C LEU A 95 -3.18 -4.93 5.94
N TRP A 96 -1.87 -5.16 5.90
CA TRP A 96 -1.18 -6.14 6.73
C TRP A 96 -1.05 -5.84 8.25
N PRO A 97 -1.05 -4.59 8.77
CA PRO A 97 -0.63 -4.38 10.16
C PRO A 97 -1.64 -4.83 11.24
N ASP A 98 -2.93 -4.91 10.94
CA ASP A 98 -3.97 -5.06 11.98
C ASP A 98 -4.56 -6.47 12.13
N ILE A 99 -4.33 -7.37 11.15
CA ILE A 99 -4.97 -8.70 11.15
C ILE A 99 -4.30 -9.66 12.15
N GLN A 100 -2.98 -9.55 12.35
CA GLN A 100 -2.25 -10.46 13.25
C GLN A 100 -2.43 -10.12 14.74
N LEU A 101 -2.64 -8.85 15.12
CA LEU A 101 -2.73 -8.46 16.54
C LEU A 101 -4.06 -8.81 17.22
N LYS A 102 -5.12 -9.01 16.44
CA LYS A 102 -6.48 -9.15 16.99
C LYS A 102 -6.82 -10.58 17.39
N GLN A 103 -6.10 -11.58 16.90
CA GLN A 103 -6.50 -12.99 16.98
C GLN A 103 -5.75 -13.81 18.06
N GLU A 104 -4.61 -13.35 18.57
CA GLU A 104 -3.85 -14.10 19.60
C GLU A 104 -4.19 -13.73 21.06
N MET A 105 -4.93 -12.64 21.31
CA MET A 105 -5.06 -12.05 22.65
C MET A 105 -6.42 -12.25 23.33
N THR A 106 -7.29 -13.07 22.74
CA THR A 106 -8.55 -13.53 23.37
C THR A 106 -8.35 -14.31 24.67
N GLU A 107 -7.10 -14.62 25.05
CA GLU A 107 -6.74 -15.36 26.27
C GLU A 107 -6.43 -14.47 27.48
N VAL A 108 -6.44 -13.13 27.32
CA VAL A 108 -6.15 -12.20 28.43
C VAL A 108 -7.44 -11.89 29.21
N GLN A 109 -7.63 -12.61 30.32
CA GLN A 109 -8.78 -12.44 31.21
C GLN A 109 -8.39 -12.43 32.69
N PHE A 110 -9.07 -11.61 33.49
CA PHE A 110 -9.12 -11.73 34.94
C PHE A 110 -10.51 -12.16 35.36
N ASN A 111 -10.60 -13.31 36.02
CA ASN A 111 -11.86 -14.03 36.20
C ASN A 111 -12.57 -14.18 34.83
N ASP A 112 -13.83 -13.74 34.76
CA ASP A 112 -14.65 -13.78 33.54
C ASP A 112 -14.54 -12.49 32.70
N ILE A 113 -13.74 -11.49 33.10
CA ILE A 113 -13.58 -10.23 32.35
C ILE A 113 -12.33 -10.28 31.49
N HIS A 114 -12.48 -9.99 30.20
CA HIS A 114 -11.37 -9.88 29.25
C HIS A 114 -11.30 -8.50 28.59
N LEU A 115 -10.15 -8.19 27.98
CA LEU A 115 -10.00 -7.00 27.14
C LEU A 115 -11.04 -7.00 26.01
N PHE A 116 -11.42 -5.81 25.57
CA PHE A 116 -12.43 -5.56 24.52
C PHE A 116 -13.87 -5.94 24.86
N MET A 117 -14.14 -6.53 26.03
CA MET A 117 -15.50 -6.72 26.53
C MET A 117 -16.21 -5.36 26.66
N ASN A 118 -17.47 -5.27 26.28
CA ASN A 118 -18.22 -4.01 26.40
C ASN A 118 -18.81 -3.83 27.82
N ARG A 119 -19.20 -2.59 28.14
CA ARG A 119 -19.77 -2.25 29.46
C ARG A 119 -21.01 -3.07 29.84
N GLN A 120 -21.87 -3.40 28.87
CA GLN A 120 -23.08 -4.18 29.14
C GLN A 120 -22.74 -5.64 29.47
N GLU A 121 -21.74 -6.21 28.80
CA GLU A 121 -21.23 -7.57 29.07
C GLU A 121 -20.62 -7.66 30.46
N VAL A 122 -19.74 -6.73 30.84
CA VAL A 122 -19.19 -6.64 32.21
C VAL A 122 -20.33 -6.52 33.24
N GLY A 123 -21.32 -5.67 32.94
CA GLY A 123 -22.50 -5.44 33.75
C GLY A 123 -23.31 -6.70 34.06
N LYS A 124 -23.38 -7.65 33.11
CA LYS A 124 -24.10 -8.92 33.28
C LYS A 124 -23.40 -9.90 34.23
N LEU A 125 -22.08 -9.83 34.32
CA LEU A 125 -21.28 -10.76 35.13
C LEU A 125 -21.31 -10.38 36.61
N TYR A 126 -21.03 -9.12 36.91
CA TYR A 126 -20.77 -8.66 38.28
C TYR A 126 -21.51 -7.37 38.66
N GLY A 127 -22.45 -6.93 37.82
CA GLY A 127 -23.05 -5.60 37.92
C GLY A 127 -22.16 -4.53 37.29
N LEU A 128 -22.61 -3.27 37.31
CA LEU A 128 -21.93 -2.17 36.61
C LEU A 128 -20.63 -1.68 37.29
N GLY A 129 -20.27 -2.21 38.46
CA GLY A 129 -19.13 -1.74 39.26
C GLY A 129 -19.39 -0.40 39.96
N SER A 130 -18.47 0.02 40.84
CA SER A 130 -18.71 1.16 41.73
C SER A 130 -18.71 2.54 41.04
N ASP A 131 -19.85 3.22 41.25
CA ASP A 131 -20.12 4.63 41.52
C ASP A 131 -19.56 5.74 40.65
N LYS A 132 -20.51 6.41 39.98
CA LYS A 132 -20.42 7.79 39.52
C LYS A 132 -19.93 8.66 40.67
N THR A 133 -18.68 9.09 40.62
CA THR A 133 -18.28 10.27 41.40
C THR A 133 -18.85 11.47 40.66
N GLU A 134 -19.87 12.14 41.23
CA GLU A 134 -20.46 13.33 40.62
C GLU A 134 -19.36 14.35 40.28
N GLY A 135 -19.38 14.86 39.04
CA GLY A 135 -18.41 15.84 38.56
C GLY A 135 -17.11 15.28 37.97
N CYS A 136 -16.89 13.95 37.99
CA CYS A 136 -15.70 13.34 37.38
C CYS A 136 -16.07 12.57 36.09
N PHE A 137 -16.01 13.25 34.93
CA PHE A 137 -16.27 12.64 33.62
C PHE A 137 -15.39 11.41 33.35
N GLY A 138 -14.12 11.44 33.75
CA GLY A 138 -13.19 10.32 33.58
C GLY A 138 -13.44 9.13 34.53
N CYS A 139 -14.22 9.32 35.60
CA CYS A 139 -14.50 8.26 36.58
C CYS A 139 -15.53 7.26 36.07
N GLU A 140 -16.46 7.65 35.19
CA GLU A 140 -17.46 6.75 34.60
C GLU A 140 -16.86 5.68 33.67
N LEU A 141 -15.61 5.88 33.26
CA LEU A 141 -14.86 4.94 32.43
C LEU A 141 -14.15 3.87 33.24
N ASN A 142 -14.11 4.01 34.56
CA ASN A 142 -13.52 3.00 35.43
C ASN A 142 -14.62 2.10 36.01
N PHE A 143 -14.28 0.85 36.27
CA PHE A 143 -15.08 -0.04 37.09
C PHE A 143 -14.16 -0.68 38.13
N ILE A 144 -14.71 -0.87 39.33
CA ILE A 144 -14.00 -1.49 40.45
C ILE A 144 -14.94 -2.50 41.07
N PHE A 145 -14.43 -3.70 41.29
CA PHE A 145 -15.07 -4.78 42.01
C PHE A 145 -14.19 -5.14 43.22
N PRO A 146 -14.35 -4.43 44.36
CA PRO A 146 -13.46 -4.58 45.51
C PRO A 146 -13.40 -6.02 46.05
N LYS A 147 -14.53 -6.73 46.05
CA LYS A 147 -14.60 -8.13 46.50
C LYS A 147 -13.78 -9.09 45.64
N LEU A 148 -13.60 -8.75 44.35
CA LEU A 148 -12.78 -9.51 43.40
C LEU A 148 -11.35 -8.99 43.31
N LYS A 149 -11.00 -7.93 44.06
CA LYS A 149 -9.74 -7.17 43.93
C LYS A 149 -9.38 -6.91 42.47
N LEU A 150 -10.40 -6.50 41.71
CA LEU A 150 -10.34 -6.28 40.27
C LEU A 150 -10.82 -4.87 39.96
N SER A 151 -10.10 -4.18 39.11
CA SER A 151 -10.52 -2.93 38.51
C SER A 151 -10.19 -2.93 37.03
N GLY A 152 -10.79 -2.00 36.30
CA GLY A 152 -10.49 -1.81 34.90
C GLY A 152 -10.98 -0.48 34.39
N ARG A 153 -10.63 -0.21 33.13
CA ARG A 153 -11.00 1.02 32.43
C ARG A 153 -11.49 0.71 31.03
N TYR A 154 -12.59 1.36 30.66
CA TYR A 154 -13.11 1.39 29.31
C TYR A 154 -12.39 2.45 28.47
N SER A 155 -12.27 2.20 27.17
CA SER A 155 -11.80 3.19 26.20
C SER A 155 -12.98 3.99 25.65
N GLU A 156 -12.74 5.28 25.44
CA GLU A 156 -13.69 6.15 24.76
C GLU A 156 -13.68 6.01 23.25
N THR A 157 -12.65 5.41 22.66
CA THR A 157 -12.51 5.31 21.20
C THR A 157 -12.49 3.88 20.68
N LEU A 158 -12.34 2.88 21.56
CA LEU A 158 -12.37 1.45 21.21
C LEU A 158 -13.81 0.92 21.14
N GLY A 159 -14.18 0.26 20.05
CA GLY A 159 -15.47 -0.43 19.89
C GLY A 159 -16.56 0.34 19.15
N GLY A 160 -16.28 1.57 18.70
CA GLY A 160 -17.23 2.39 17.94
C GLY A 160 -16.59 3.09 16.74
N ASN A 161 -17.44 3.52 15.78
CA ASN A 161 -17.07 4.48 14.74
C ASN A 161 -16.99 5.89 15.37
N SER A 162 -16.10 6.08 16.34
CA SER A 162 -15.90 7.37 16.99
C SER A 162 -15.23 8.32 16.02
N SER A 163 -16.04 9.08 15.29
CA SER A 163 -15.60 10.33 14.67
C SER A 163 -15.06 11.22 15.77
N VAL A 164 -13.94 11.92 15.52
CA VAL A 164 -13.33 12.84 16.49
C VAL A 164 -14.40 13.79 17.05
N GLY A 165 -14.64 13.73 18.37
CA GLY A 165 -15.63 14.56 19.07
C GLY A 165 -16.99 13.91 19.36
N MET A 166 -17.22 12.64 18.99
CA MET A 166 -18.43 11.90 19.39
C MET A 166 -18.17 10.91 20.53
N ILE A 167 -19.09 10.89 21.51
CA ILE A 167 -19.08 9.93 22.62
C ILE A 167 -19.34 8.53 22.06
N ASN A 168 -18.43 7.59 22.34
CA ASN A 168 -18.65 6.19 22.02
C ASN A 168 -19.78 5.62 22.89
N THR A 169 -20.84 5.18 22.23
CA THR A 169 -22.01 4.60 22.90
C THR A 169 -21.78 3.16 23.37
N ASN A 170 -20.70 2.51 22.91
CA ASN A 170 -20.34 1.14 23.28
C ASN A 170 -18.86 1.03 23.66
N PRO A 171 -18.44 1.67 24.77
CA PRO A 171 -17.06 1.65 25.20
C PRO A 171 -16.64 0.24 25.64
N GLN A 172 -15.43 -0.14 25.25
CA GLN A 172 -14.86 -1.48 25.49
C GLN A 172 -13.73 -1.42 26.52
N VAL A 173 -13.55 -2.49 27.30
CA VAL A 173 -12.46 -2.64 28.27
C VAL A 173 -11.12 -2.52 27.55
N LYS A 174 -10.31 -1.53 27.93
CA LYS A 174 -8.93 -1.37 27.43
C LYS A 174 -7.87 -1.70 28.45
N MET A 175 -8.22 -1.77 29.73
CA MET A 175 -7.27 -1.99 30.81
C MET A 175 -7.96 -2.77 31.92
N LEU A 176 -7.23 -3.71 32.50
CA LEU A 176 -7.61 -4.50 33.65
C LEU A 176 -6.46 -4.52 34.65
N THR A 177 -6.77 -4.41 35.93
CA THR A 177 -5.81 -4.42 37.03
C THR A 177 -6.32 -5.34 38.13
N THR A 178 -5.45 -6.19 38.68
CA THR A 178 -5.79 -7.06 39.79
C THR A 178 -4.70 -7.10 40.85
N ALA A 179 -5.14 -7.16 42.11
CA ALA A 179 -4.30 -7.46 43.26
C ALA A 179 -4.66 -8.83 43.88
N ASP A 180 -5.40 -9.67 43.14
CA ASP A 180 -5.75 -11.03 43.55
C ASP A 180 -4.73 -12.05 43.01
N SER A 181 -4.17 -12.87 43.91
CA SER A 181 -3.25 -13.95 43.58
C SER A 181 -3.89 -15.11 42.79
N SER A 182 -5.22 -15.19 42.76
CA SER A 182 -5.94 -16.20 41.97
C SER A 182 -5.96 -15.89 40.47
N ASN A 183 -5.82 -14.61 40.11
CA ASN A 183 -5.75 -14.17 38.73
C ASN A 183 -4.36 -14.37 38.14
N ASN A 184 -4.28 -14.63 36.84
CA ASN A 184 -3.01 -14.75 36.14
C ASN A 184 -3.07 -14.16 34.73
N VAL A 185 -1.95 -13.61 34.26
CA VAL A 185 -1.73 -13.27 32.84
C VAL A 185 -0.47 -13.98 32.39
N PHE A 186 -0.57 -14.79 31.33
CA PHE A 186 0.57 -15.52 30.78
C PHE A 186 1.36 -16.34 31.83
N GLY A 187 0.66 -16.87 32.84
CA GLY A 187 1.26 -17.63 33.94
C GLY A 187 1.88 -16.79 35.08
N ILE A 188 1.74 -15.46 35.02
CA ILE A 188 2.21 -14.51 36.03
C ILE A 188 1.07 -14.20 37.01
N ARG A 189 1.35 -14.25 38.30
CA ARG A 189 0.37 -13.99 39.38
C ARG A 189 0.87 -12.93 40.36
N VAL A 190 -0.05 -12.32 41.08
CA VAL A 190 0.29 -11.53 42.28
C VAL A 190 0.97 -12.43 43.30
N GLY A 191 2.11 -11.98 43.83
CA GLY A 191 3.00 -12.75 44.71
C GLY A 191 4.16 -13.45 44.00
N ASP A 192 4.15 -13.57 42.67
CA ASP A 192 5.32 -14.06 41.93
C ASP A 192 6.50 -13.08 42.04
N THR A 193 7.72 -13.59 41.87
CA THR A 193 8.91 -12.74 41.79
C THR A 193 8.97 -12.01 40.46
N LEU A 194 9.58 -10.82 40.46
CA LEU A 194 9.80 -10.04 39.25
C LEU A 194 10.65 -10.80 38.22
N GLU A 195 11.68 -11.53 38.65
CA GLU A 195 12.52 -12.35 37.77
C GLU A 195 11.74 -13.45 37.03
N LYS A 196 10.75 -14.08 37.70
CA LYS A 196 9.89 -15.07 37.05
C LYS A 196 9.02 -14.40 35.97
N ALA A 197 8.45 -13.24 36.29
CA ALA A 197 7.60 -12.51 35.35
C ALA A 197 8.39 -12.00 34.14
N ASP A 198 9.59 -11.45 34.35
CA ASP A 198 10.49 -10.97 33.30
C ASP A 198 10.74 -12.07 32.25
N ARG A 199 11.12 -13.28 32.69
CA ARG A 199 11.34 -14.42 31.79
C ARG A 199 10.09 -14.83 31.02
N LEU A 200 8.94 -14.88 31.68
CA LEU A 200 7.68 -15.25 31.03
C LEU A 200 7.24 -14.22 29.99
N LEU A 201 7.42 -12.92 30.28
CA LEU A 201 7.06 -11.85 29.36
C LEU A 201 7.99 -11.79 28.15
N GLU A 202 9.30 -11.96 28.37
CA GLU A 202 10.28 -12.06 27.28
C GLU A 202 10.01 -13.25 26.35
N ASP A 203 9.69 -14.43 26.89
CA ASP A 203 9.30 -15.62 26.10
C ASP A 203 8.03 -15.37 25.26
N LYS A 204 7.10 -14.56 25.78
CA LYS A 204 5.91 -14.12 25.04
C LYS A 204 6.18 -12.99 24.04
N GLY A 205 7.42 -12.52 23.93
CA GLY A 205 7.84 -11.48 23.00
C GLY A 205 7.50 -10.06 23.45
N PHE A 206 7.29 -9.85 24.75
CA PHE A 206 7.21 -8.50 25.31
C PHE A 206 8.60 -7.92 25.52
N THR A 207 8.72 -6.61 25.38
CA THR A 207 9.95 -5.86 25.64
C THR A 207 9.75 -4.93 26.84
N LYS A 208 10.71 -4.91 27.77
CA LYS A 208 10.69 -4.01 28.92
C LYS A 208 11.02 -2.57 28.49
N GLU A 209 10.17 -1.62 28.85
CA GLU A 209 10.32 -0.19 28.55
C GLU A 209 10.49 0.63 29.85
N GLY A 210 11.70 1.11 30.10
CA GLY A 210 11.97 2.01 31.23
C GLY A 210 12.27 1.31 32.56
N PRO A 211 12.41 2.09 33.66
CA PRO A 211 12.83 1.57 34.96
C PRO A 211 11.69 0.91 35.75
N ASN A 212 10.46 1.29 35.48
CA ASN A 212 9.26 0.68 36.06
C ASN A 212 8.98 -0.58 35.24
N TYR A 213 8.63 -1.70 35.87
CA TYR A 213 8.40 -3.01 35.23
C TYR A 213 7.19 -2.98 34.27
N HIS A 214 7.38 -2.24 33.18
CA HIS A 214 6.45 -1.92 32.12
C HIS A 214 6.91 -2.67 30.88
N TYR A 215 6.04 -3.49 30.34
CA TYR A 215 6.33 -4.39 29.24
C TYR A 215 5.39 -4.07 28.09
N VAL A 216 5.90 -4.07 26.86
CA VAL A 216 5.10 -3.79 25.66
C VAL A 216 5.24 -4.87 24.59
N LYS A 217 4.14 -5.12 23.88
CA LYS A 217 4.10 -5.94 22.66
C LYS A 217 3.08 -5.36 21.70
N GLY A 218 3.56 -4.61 20.70
CA GLY A 218 2.69 -3.86 19.79
C GLY A 218 1.88 -2.79 20.53
N LEU A 219 0.55 -2.92 20.54
CA LEU A 219 -0.34 -2.01 21.26
C LEU A 219 -0.66 -2.47 22.69
N TYR A 220 -0.22 -3.67 23.08
CA TYR A 220 -0.47 -4.17 24.43
C TYR A 220 0.64 -3.78 25.38
N TYR A 221 0.27 -3.57 26.64
CA TYR A 221 1.21 -3.35 27.72
C TYR A 221 0.83 -4.10 28.98
N ILE A 222 1.84 -4.40 29.79
CA ILE A 222 1.69 -4.97 31.13
C ILE A 222 2.51 -4.12 32.10
N ASP A 223 1.89 -3.69 33.19
CA ASP A 223 2.57 -3.08 34.33
C ASP A 223 2.59 -4.04 35.51
N LEU A 224 3.77 -4.25 36.06
CA LEU A 224 3.97 -4.98 37.31
C LEU A 224 4.31 -3.98 38.41
N TRP A 225 3.42 -3.87 39.39
CA TRP A 225 3.69 -3.16 40.63
C TRP A 225 4.26 -4.14 41.64
N TYR A 226 5.21 -3.69 42.44
CA TYR A 226 5.90 -4.54 43.40
C TYR A 226 6.13 -3.80 44.72
N ASP A 227 6.38 -4.58 45.77
CA ASP A 227 6.82 -4.08 47.08
C ASP A 227 8.35 -4.12 47.11
N ASP A 228 9.00 -2.95 47.22
CA ASP A 228 10.47 -2.79 47.21
C ASP A 228 11.17 -3.70 48.23
N GLY A 229 10.49 -4.06 49.33
CA GLY A 229 11.05 -4.93 50.36
C GLY A 229 11.05 -6.42 50.04
N LYS A 230 10.30 -6.87 49.02
CA LYS A 230 10.05 -8.31 48.77
C LYS A 230 10.37 -8.77 47.35
N SER A 231 10.54 -7.85 46.40
CA SER A 231 10.73 -8.16 44.98
C SER A 231 9.63 -9.08 44.40
N THR A 232 8.45 -9.05 45.01
CA THR A 232 7.25 -9.78 44.59
C THR A 232 6.21 -8.82 44.05
N ILE A 233 5.47 -9.27 43.04
CA ILE A 233 4.41 -8.51 42.41
C ILE A 233 3.27 -8.29 43.42
N SER A 234 2.90 -7.03 43.65
CA SER A 234 1.80 -6.62 44.52
C SER A 234 0.51 -6.34 43.72
N SER A 235 0.64 -5.93 42.46
CA SER A 235 -0.48 -5.72 41.54
C SER A 235 -0.02 -5.91 40.10
N LEU A 236 -0.92 -6.41 39.26
CA LEU A 236 -0.67 -6.66 37.85
C LEU A 236 -1.73 -5.96 37.02
N THR A 237 -1.28 -5.16 36.05
CA THR A 237 -2.14 -4.48 35.08
C THR A 237 -1.81 -4.97 33.68
N ILE A 238 -2.84 -5.21 32.88
CA ILE A 238 -2.72 -5.42 31.44
C ILE A 238 -3.64 -4.43 30.72
N GLY A 239 -3.14 -3.86 29.63
CA GLY A 239 -3.96 -2.97 28.83
C GLY A 239 -3.57 -2.93 27.35
N TYR A 240 -4.38 -2.16 26.63
CA TYR A 240 -4.28 -1.92 25.19
C TYR A 240 -4.22 -0.41 24.97
N ARG A 241 -3.14 0.06 24.33
CA ARG A 241 -2.90 1.45 23.98
C ARG A 241 -3.80 1.82 22.80
N VAL A 242 -4.66 2.81 22.99
CA VAL A 242 -5.54 3.34 21.95
C VAL A 242 -5.11 4.77 21.63
N LYS A 243 -4.54 4.99 20.45
CA LYS A 243 -4.03 6.31 20.02
C LYS A 243 -5.07 7.44 20.10
N GLY A 244 -6.35 7.10 19.94
CA GLY A 244 -7.45 8.06 20.06
C GLY A 244 -7.59 8.63 21.47
N ASP A 245 -7.36 7.80 22.49
CA ASP A 245 -7.52 8.18 23.89
C ASP A 245 -6.39 9.11 24.38
N GLU A 246 -5.21 9.07 23.76
CA GLU A 246 -4.08 9.97 24.10
C GLU A 246 -4.37 11.44 23.78
N ARG A 247 -5.37 11.72 22.93
CA ARG A 247 -5.76 13.07 22.53
C ARG A 247 -6.85 13.67 23.42
N ILE A 248 -7.40 12.88 24.34
CA ILE A 248 -8.47 13.30 25.24
C ILE A 248 -7.82 13.86 26.51
N VAL A 249 -7.85 15.19 26.65
CA VAL A 249 -7.41 15.89 27.86
C VAL A 249 -8.62 16.03 28.77
N TYR A 250 -8.55 15.42 29.96
CA TYR A 250 -9.57 15.56 31.01
C TYR A 250 -9.27 16.76 31.90
#